data_AF-A0A1I4AWV9-F1
#
_entry.id   AF-A0A1I4AWV9-F1
#
_cell.length_a   1.000
_cell.length_b   1.000
_cell.length_c   1.000
_cell.angle_alpha   90.00
_cell.angle_beta   90.00
_cell.angle_gamma   90.00
#
_symmetry.space_group_name_H-M   'P 1'
#
loop_
_entity.id
_entity.type
_entity.pdbx_description
1 polymer ?
#
loop_
_entity_poly.entity_id
_entity_poly.type
_entity_poly.pdbx_seq_one_letter_code
_entity_poly.pdbx_strand_id
1 'polypeptide(L)' 'MFYLPLDTCTEDLLGVRAHPNPKAHQLAAKKIVGFLKKYIS' A
#
# COMPACT_ATOMS: atom_id res chain seq x y z
N MET A 1 6.93 -14.11 -12.06
CA MET A 1 6.39 -13.70 -10.75
C MET A 1 6.44 -12.17 -10.70
N PHE A 2 5.28 -11.49 -10.68
CA PHE A 2 5.24 -10.01 -10.74
C PHE A 2 5.21 -9.47 -9.31
N TYR A 3 6.25 -8.75 -8.89
CA TYR A 3 6.33 -8.14 -7.57
C TYR A 3 6.07 -6.65 -7.68
N LEU A 4 5.04 -6.15 -6.99
CA LEU A 4 4.75 -4.73 -6.88
C LEU A 4 5.30 -4.20 -5.54
N PRO A 5 6.39 -3.43 -5.54
CA PRO A 5 6.88 -2.81 -4.32
C PRO A 5 5.86 -1.78 -3.81
N LEU A 6 5.44 -1.93 -2.56
CA LEU A 6 4.66 -0.93 -1.82
C LEU A 6 5.59 -0.06 -0.99
N ASP A 7 5.14 1.14 -0.63
CA ASP A 7 5.93 2.02 0.23
C ASP A 7 6.12 1.41 1.62
N THR A 8 7.29 1.65 2.21
CA THR A 8 7.54 1.36 3.61
C THR A 8 6.57 2.16 4.48
N CYS A 9 5.94 1.48 5.45
CA CYS A 9 5.04 2.13 6.40
C CYS A 9 5.85 3.04 7.33
N THR A 10 5.63 4.36 7.27
CA THR A 10 6.26 5.34 8.18
C THR A 10 5.61 5.29 9.56
N GLU A 11 6.28 5.86 10.58
CA GLU A 11 5.78 5.87 11.96
C GLU A 11 4.37 6.47 12.07
N ASP A 12 4.10 7.54 11.33
CA ASP A 12 2.79 8.23 11.24
C ASP A 12 1.67 7.35 10.65
N LEU A 13 2.06 6.27 10.00
CA LEU A 13 1.17 5.29 9.37
C LEU A 13 1.06 3.99 10.17
N LEU A 14 1.73 3.90 11.32
CA LEU A 14 1.58 2.78 12.24
C LEU A 14 0.32 2.92 13.09
N GLY A 15 -0.20 1.77 13.49
CA GLY A 15 -1.30 1.59 14.41
C GLY A 15 -0.90 0.62 15.52
N VAL A 16 -1.87 -0.16 16.00
CA VAL A 16 -1.65 -1.08 17.12
C VAL A 16 -0.58 -2.13 16.75
N ARG A 17 0.32 -2.43 17.71
CA ARG A 17 1.41 -3.42 17.56
C ARG A 17 2.36 -3.14 16.39
N ALA A 18 2.57 -1.87 16.05
CA ALA A 18 3.40 -1.45 14.92
C ALA A 18 2.96 -2.08 13.57
N HIS A 19 1.67 -2.41 13.44
CA HIS A 19 1.09 -2.74 12.15
C HIS A 19 0.64 -1.47 11.42
N PRO A 20 0.50 -1.50 10.08
CA PRO A 20 -0.06 -0.39 9.33
C PRO A 20 -1.48 -0.05 9.82
N ASN A 21 -1.77 1.25 9.94
CA ASN A 21 -3.10 1.73 10.31
C ASN A 21 -4.04 1.77 9.08
N PRO A 22 -5.35 2.04 9.25
CA PRO A 22 -6.29 2.05 8.14
C PRO A 22 -5.90 3.01 6.99
N LYS A 23 -5.26 4.14 7.30
CA LYS A 23 -4.78 5.11 6.29
C LYS A 23 -3.63 4.52 5.47
N ALA A 24 -2.71 3.80 6.10
CA ALA A 24 -1.64 3.08 5.42
C ALA A 24 -2.19 2.05 4.41
N HIS A 25 -3.20 1.28 4.82
CA HIS A 25 -3.89 0.33 3.93
C HIS A 25 -4.56 1.02 2.73
N GLN A 26 -5.20 2.18 2.94
CA GLN A 26 -5.81 2.95 1.84
C GLN A 26 -4.77 3.43 0.82
N LEU A 27 -3.61 3.91 1.28
CA LEU A 27 -2.52 4.36 0.40
C LEU A 27 -1.96 3.21 -0.43
N ALA A 28 -1.71 2.06 0.20
CA ALA A 28 -1.27 0.84 -0.48
C ALA A 28 -2.30 0.39 -1.54
N ALA A 29 -3.59 0.36 -1.18
CA ALA A 29 -4.67 -0.02 -2.10
C ALA A 29 -4.74 0.92 -3.32
N LYS A 30 -4.59 2.23 -3.12
CA LYS A 30 -4.59 3.21 -4.22
C LYS A 30 -3.44 2.96 -5.20
N LYS A 31 -2.25 2.63 -4.71
CA LYS A 31 -1.10 2.27 -5.55
C LYS A 31 -1.33 0.99 -6.34
N ILE A 32 -1.87 -0.04 -5.68
CA ILE A 32 -2.21 -1.31 -6.34
C ILE A 32 -3.22 -1.07 -7.47
N VAL A 33 -4.31 -0.37 -7.19
CA VAL A 33 -5.33 -0.06 -8.22
C VAL A 33 -4.73 0.75 -9.38
N GLY A 34 -3.89 1.74 -9.08
CA GLY A 34 -3.20 2.51 -10.12
C GLY A 34 -2.29 1.65 -11.00
N PHE A 35 -1.57 0.71 -10.39
CA PHE A 35 -0.76 -0.27 -11.12
C PHE A 35 -1.64 -1.17 -12.00
N LEU A 36 -2.70 -1.77 -11.45
CA LEU A 36 -3.59 -2.66 -12.21
C LEU A 36 -4.22 -1.93 -13.41
N LYS A 37 -4.67 -0.68 -13.23
CA LYS A 37 -5.21 0.14 -14.32
C LYS A 37 -4.21 0.42 -15.44
N LYS A 38 -2.91 0.53 -15.13
CA LYS A 38 -1.87 0.84 -16.12
C LYS A 38 -1.42 -0.39 -16.91
N TYR A 39 -1.42 -1.57 -16.30
CA TYR A 39 -0.77 -2.76 -16.86
C TYR A 39 -1.72 -3.91 -17.21
N ILE A 40 -2.97 -3.88 -16.73
CA ILE A 40 -3.95 -4.95 -16.97
C ILE A 40 -5.17 -4.45 -17.76
N SER A 41 -5.52 -3.17 -17.64
CA SER A 41 -6.68 -2.60 -18.32
C SER A 41 -6.39 -2.14 -19.75
#